data_AF-A0A0B2UKB0-F1
#
_entry.id   AF-A0A0B2UKB0-F1
#
_cell.length_a   1.000
_cell.length_b   1.000
_cell.length_c   1.000
_cell.angle_alpha   90.00
_cell.angle_beta   90.00
_cell.angle_gamma   90.00
#
_symmetry.space_group_name_H-M   'P 1'
#
loop_
_entity.id
_entity.type
_entity.pdbx_description
1 polymer ?
#
loop_
_entity_poly.entity_id
_entity_poly.type
_entity_poly.pdbx_seq_one_letter_code
_entity_poly.pdbx_strand_id
1 'polypeptide(L)'
;MEVVAAANIIKDDEISIAKRMRALFYLRNEMTPESVNAIAGGFKCKSVLLKHEVAYVLGQMCLDESKDILMRVLSDETEDEIVRHEAGEALGNYELSEDILQILEKYSEHPKKPISETCYIAKMNIRERGYLKGNMSKHDSRDPAPPLNSNFEDAKRILLDSSECMYKRYQAMFFLRDLGSSDAVHALGEAMSDCSSLFKHEISFVFGQMRNIESIPYLIRKMNDANEHGMVRHECAEALGAIGNEVALEELVKHIEDPCDILRESVEVAVDIHNYITSEELEYCKC
;
A
#
# COMPACT_ATOMS: atom_id res chain seq x y z
N MET A 1 -21.30 -10.03 9.55
CA MET A 1 -20.63 -9.67 10.82
C MET A 1 -21.23 -8.35 11.30
N GLU A 2 -21.24 -8.01 12.59
CA GLU A 2 -21.65 -6.66 13.04
C GLU A 2 -20.41 -5.78 13.25
N VAL A 3 -20.52 -4.45 13.10
CA VAL A 3 -19.40 -3.50 13.28
C VAL A 3 -18.67 -3.72 14.61
N VAL A 4 -19.41 -3.92 15.71
CA VAL A 4 -18.80 -4.15 17.04
C VAL A 4 -18.02 -5.46 17.10
N ALA A 5 -18.53 -6.52 16.45
CA ALA A 5 -17.85 -7.80 16.40
C ALA A 5 -16.56 -7.71 15.57
N ALA A 6 -16.62 -7.07 14.40
CA ALA A 6 -15.44 -6.82 13.55
C ALA A 6 -14.40 -5.95 14.28
N ALA A 7 -14.83 -4.90 14.98
CA ALA A 7 -13.95 -4.06 15.78
C ALA A 7 -13.20 -4.86 16.85
N ASN A 8 -13.90 -5.77 17.54
CA ASN A 8 -13.27 -6.63 18.55
C ASN A 8 -12.27 -7.59 17.94
N ILE A 9 -12.54 -8.13 16.74
CA ILE A 9 -11.60 -8.98 16.02
C ILE A 9 -10.31 -8.22 15.69
N ILE A 10 -10.41 -7.02 15.12
CA ILE A 10 -9.23 -6.23 14.71
C ILE A 10 -8.30 -5.93 15.89
N LYS A 11 -8.85 -5.66 17.08
CA LYS A 11 -8.09 -5.30 18.28
C LYS A 11 -7.44 -6.48 19.01
N ASP A 12 -7.80 -7.71 18.68
CA ASP A 12 -7.36 -8.91 19.42
C ASP A 12 -6.10 -9.50 18.77
N ASP A 13 -4.95 -9.33 19.43
CA ASP A 13 -3.67 -9.84 18.95
C ASP A 13 -3.54 -11.38 19.02
N GLU A 14 -4.48 -12.08 19.68
CA GLU A 14 -4.52 -13.54 19.69
C GLU A 14 -5.26 -14.12 18.47
N ILE A 15 -5.95 -13.28 17.69
CA ILE A 15 -6.58 -13.68 16.44
C ILE A 15 -5.57 -13.58 15.30
N SER A 16 -5.59 -14.58 14.41
CA SER A 16 -4.70 -14.63 13.24
C SER A 16 -4.82 -13.38 12.37
N ILE A 17 -3.72 -12.94 11.76
CA ILE A 17 -3.69 -11.69 11.00
C ILE A 17 -4.66 -11.75 9.82
N ALA A 18 -4.80 -12.91 9.17
CA ALA A 18 -5.75 -13.11 8.07
C ALA A 18 -7.21 -12.80 8.46
N LYS A 19 -7.67 -13.28 9.63
CA LYS A 19 -9.03 -13.01 10.12
C LYS A 19 -9.23 -11.53 10.48
N ARG A 20 -8.18 -10.88 10.99
CA ARG A 20 -8.19 -9.45 11.31
C ARG A 20 -8.27 -8.60 10.05
N MET A 21 -7.54 -8.96 9.00
CA MET A 21 -7.64 -8.32 7.69
C MET A 21 -9.05 -8.48 7.08
N ARG A 22 -9.66 -9.67 7.16
CA ARG A 22 -11.06 -9.85 6.72
C ARG A 22 -12.03 -8.93 7.48
N ALA A 23 -11.86 -8.78 8.79
CA ALA A 23 -12.68 -7.88 9.60
C ALA A 23 -12.44 -6.40 9.24
N LEU A 24 -11.19 -6.02 8.94
CA LEU A 24 -10.83 -4.68 8.48
C LEU A 24 -11.52 -4.33 7.16
N PHE A 25 -11.42 -5.21 6.15
CA PHE A 25 -12.07 -4.99 4.86
C PHE A 25 -13.60 -5.08 4.91
N TYR A 26 -14.15 -5.86 5.84
CA TYR A 26 -15.59 -5.82 6.14
C TYR A 26 -16.00 -4.40 6.61
N LEU A 27 -15.30 -3.84 7.59
CA LEU A 27 -15.60 -2.50 8.11
C LEU A 27 -15.41 -1.39 7.07
N ARG A 28 -14.41 -1.51 6.20
CA ARG A 28 -14.18 -0.56 5.09
C ARG A 28 -15.45 -0.33 4.28
N ASN A 29 -16.20 -1.40 4.00
CA ASN A 29 -17.37 -1.36 3.13
C ASN A 29 -18.60 -0.72 3.80
N GLU A 30 -18.59 -0.54 5.13
CA GLU A 30 -19.72 0.08 5.85
C GLU A 30 -19.79 1.60 5.60
N MET A 31 -18.65 2.26 5.35
CA MET A 31 -18.57 3.70 5.01
C MET A 31 -19.31 4.62 6.00
N THR A 32 -19.19 4.34 7.31
CA THR A 32 -19.79 5.12 8.41
C THR A 32 -18.76 5.66 9.40
N PRO A 33 -19.05 6.74 10.15
CA PRO A 33 -18.22 7.20 11.26
C PRO A 33 -17.94 6.11 12.31
N GLU A 34 -18.92 5.24 12.58
CA GLU A 34 -18.77 4.09 13.48
C GLU A 34 -17.73 3.10 12.94
N SER A 35 -17.75 2.83 11.63
CA SER A 35 -16.75 1.96 10.99
C SER A 35 -15.35 2.58 11.02
N VAL A 36 -15.21 3.89 10.81
CA VAL A 36 -13.92 4.61 10.94
C VAL A 36 -13.36 4.44 12.35
N ASN A 37 -14.18 4.65 13.38
CA ASN A 37 -13.76 4.49 14.77
C ASN A 37 -13.37 3.03 15.10
N ALA A 38 -14.09 2.06 14.55
CA ALA A 38 -13.80 0.65 14.71
C ALA A 38 -12.45 0.27 14.05
N ILE A 39 -12.22 0.73 12.81
CA ILE A 39 -10.98 0.53 12.05
C ILE A 39 -9.80 1.16 12.78
N ALA A 40 -9.94 2.42 13.23
CA ALA A 40 -8.90 3.13 13.97
C ALA A 40 -8.51 2.47 15.30
N GLY A 41 -9.36 1.58 15.84
CA GLY A 41 -9.00 0.72 16.96
C GLY A 41 -7.79 -0.18 16.67
N GLY A 42 -7.55 -0.52 15.40
CA GLY A 42 -6.41 -1.33 14.94
C GLY A 42 -5.05 -0.70 15.19
N PHE A 43 -4.94 0.64 15.28
CA PHE A 43 -3.68 1.32 15.64
C PHE A 43 -3.14 0.95 17.03
N LYS A 44 -3.95 0.33 17.90
CA LYS A 44 -3.52 -0.11 19.24
C LYS A 44 -2.85 -1.48 19.26
N CYS A 45 -2.76 -2.14 18.12
CA CYS A 45 -2.29 -3.51 18.00
C CYS A 45 -0.77 -3.59 17.80
N LYS A 46 -0.20 -4.79 17.94
CA LYS A 46 1.24 -4.99 17.76
C LYS A 46 1.68 -5.06 16.30
N SER A 47 0.86 -5.69 15.44
CA SER A 47 1.20 -5.93 14.03
C SER A 47 1.42 -4.62 13.27
N VAL A 48 2.62 -4.43 12.71
CA VAL A 48 2.93 -3.30 11.83
C VAL A 48 2.10 -3.40 10.55
N LEU A 49 1.92 -4.61 10.02
CA LEU A 49 1.10 -4.87 8.83
C LEU A 49 -0.33 -4.36 9.01
N LEU A 50 -0.99 -4.76 10.10
CA LEU A 50 -2.37 -4.37 10.37
C LEU A 50 -2.50 -2.85 10.54
N LYS A 51 -1.56 -2.22 11.25
CA LYS A 51 -1.59 -0.77 11.49
C LYS A 51 -1.39 0.02 10.20
N HIS A 52 -0.49 -0.43 9.34
CA HIS A 52 -0.32 0.07 7.99
C HIS A 52 -1.64 -0.06 7.20
N GLU A 53 -2.23 -1.26 7.16
CA GLU A 53 -3.46 -1.51 6.40
C GLU A 53 -4.65 -0.69 6.92
N VAL A 54 -4.70 -0.46 8.24
CA VAL A 54 -5.68 0.45 8.85
C VAL A 54 -5.52 1.88 8.29
N ALA A 55 -4.30 2.40 8.18
CA ALA A 55 -4.07 3.72 7.59
C ALA A 55 -4.47 3.76 6.10
N TYR A 56 -4.08 2.74 5.33
CA TYR A 56 -4.44 2.60 3.93
C TYR A 56 -5.96 2.62 3.75
N VAL A 57 -6.67 1.75 4.48
CA VAL A 57 -8.13 1.62 4.41
C VAL A 57 -8.82 2.93 4.76
N LEU A 58 -8.40 3.62 5.82
CA LEU A 58 -8.95 4.93 6.19
C LEU A 58 -8.71 5.98 5.09
N GLY A 59 -7.52 5.97 4.48
CA GLY A 59 -7.19 6.83 3.35
C GLY A 59 -8.04 6.57 2.11
N GLN A 60 -8.32 5.30 1.79
CA GLN A 60 -9.18 4.94 0.65
C GLN A 60 -10.64 5.29 0.90
N MET A 61 -11.13 5.06 2.14
CA MET A 61 -12.48 5.48 2.58
C MET A 61 -12.65 6.99 2.46
N CYS A 62 -11.59 7.77 2.76
CA CYS A 62 -11.56 9.23 2.59
C CYS A 62 -12.72 9.94 3.33
N LEU A 63 -13.12 9.44 4.50
CA LEU A 63 -14.10 10.08 5.38
C LEU A 63 -13.42 11.14 6.26
N ASP A 64 -14.11 12.24 6.52
CA ASP A 64 -13.55 13.39 7.27
C ASP A 64 -13.13 13.00 8.69
N GLU A 65 -13.84 12.05 9.30
CA GLU A 65 -13.59 11.55 10.65
C GLU A 65 -12.22 10.88 10.82
N SER A 66 -11.58 10.40 9.74
CA SER A 66 -10.23 9.82 9.82
C SER A 66 -9.09 10.82 9.69
N LYS A 67 -9.33 12.08 9.30
CA LYS A 67 -8.27 13.09 9.13
C LYS A 67 -7.42 13.27 10.39
N ASP A 68 -8.06 13.55 11.52
CA ASP A 68 -7.37 13.77 12.80
C ASP A 68 -6.69 12.50 13.34
N ILE A 69 -7.20 11.33 12.95
CA ILE A 69 -6.56 10.05 13.30
C ILE A 69 -5.26 9.91 12.51
N LEU A 70 -5.30 10.07 11.19
CA LEU A 70 -4.14 9.95 10.31
C LEU A 70 -3.06 11.00 10.61
N MET A 71 -3.44 12.26 10.86
CA MET A 71 -2.49 13.30 11.27
C MET A 71 -1.78 12.97 12.59
N ARG A 72 -2.47 12.34 13.54
CA ARG A 72 -1.86 11.89 14.80
C ARG A 72 -0.89 10.73 14.57
N VAL A 73 -1.25 9.75 13.74
CA VAL A 73 -0.38 8.62 13.41
C VAL A 73 0.89 9.09 12.70
N LEU A 74 0.77 9.93 11.67
CA LEU A 74 1.94 10.54 11.00
C LEU A 74 2.83 11.32 11.97
N SER A 75 2.23 11.97 12.98
CA SER A 75 2.97 12.77 13.97
C SER A 75 3.58 11.99 15.12
N ASP A 76 3.25 10.71 15.28
CA ASP A 76 3.76 9.90 16.38
C ASP A 76 5.17 9.39 16.05
N GLU A 77 6.19 10.04 16.58
CA GLU A 77 7.59 9.64 16.39
C GLU A 77 7.95 8.28 17.01
N THR A 78 7.07 7.71 17.84
CA THR A 78 7.25 6.36 18.40
C THR A 78 6.65 5.26 17.53
N GLU A 79 5.85 5.63 16.54
CA GLU A 79 5.24 4.69 15.60
C GLU A 79 6.23 4.26 14.50
N ASP A 80 6.03 3.03 14.01
CA ASP A 80 6.80 2.41 12.94
C ASP A 80 6.73 3.24 11.65
N GLU A 81 7.85 3.30 10.92
CA GLU A 81 7.92 4.13 9.72
C GLU A 81 7.02 3.65 8.58
N ILE A 82 6.69 2.35 8.57
CA ILE A 82 5.76 1.74 7.61
C ILE A 82 4.35 2.30 7.85
N VAL A 83 3.91 2.27 9.10
CA VAL A 83 2.60 2.82 9.48
C VAL A 83 2.52 4.33 9.24
N ARG A 84 3.62 5.06 9.51
CA ARG A 84 3.67 6.51 9.33
C ARG A 84 3.68 6.94 7.87
N HIS A 85 4.38 6.22 6.97
CA HIS A 85 4.29 6.55 5.54
C HIS A 85 2.85 6.38 5.08
N GLU A 86 2.19 5.29 5.46
CA GLU A 86 0.85 4.98 4.99
C GLU A 86 -0.17 6.02 5.48
N ALA A 87 -0.01 6.51 6.72
CA ALA A 87 -0.79 7.65 7.20
C ALA A 87 -0.50 8.94 6.40
N GLY A 88 0.74 9.18 6.01
CA GLY A 88 1.11 10.31 5.16
C GLY A 88 0.54 10.23 3.75
N GLU A 89 0.52 9.04 3.15
CA GLU A 89 -0.09 8.79 1.84
C GLU A 89 -1.62 8.95 1.91
N ALA A 90 -2.25 8.34 2.91
CA ALA A 90 -3.68 8.45 3.16
C ALA A 90 -4.14 9.92 3.26
N LEU A 91 -3.35 10.79 3.88
CA LEU A 91 -3.63 12.23 3.93
C LEU A 91 -3.62 12.89 2.53
N GLY A 92 -2.82 12.36 1.60
CA GLY A 92 -2.77 12.77 0.20
C GLY A 92 -4.06 12.53 -0.59
N ASN A 93 -4.99 11.72 -0.06
CA ASN A 93 -6.28 11.43 -0.70
C ASN A 93 -7.36 12.47 -0.44
N TYR A 94 -7.16 13.33 0.57
CA TYR A 94 -8.14 14.32 0.99
C TYR A 94 -8.08 15.60 0.15
N GLU A 95 -9.17 16.38 0.22
CA GLU A 95 -9.18 17.73 -0.33
C GLU A 95 -8.16 18.62 0.38
N LEU A 96 -7.73 19.66 -0.34
CA LEU A 96 -6.81 20.69 0.14
C LEU A 96 -7.27 21.23 1.49
N SER A 97 -6.52 20.92 2.54
CA SER A 97 -6.67 21.47 3.88
C SER A 97 -5.33 22.07 4.31
N GLU A 98 -5.39 23.25 4.90
CA GLU A 98 -4.19 23.96 5.36
C GLU A 98 -3.45 23.15 6.43
N ASP A 99 -4.18 22.50 7.33
CA ASP A 99 -3.60 21.64 8.38
C ASP A 99 -2.88 20.43 7.78
N ILE A 100 -3.48 19.81 6.75
CA ILE A 100 -2.88 18.67 6.02
C ILE A 100 -1.63 19.13 5.26
N LEU A 101 -1.68 20.29 4.59
CA LEU A 101 -0.52 20.82 3.90
C LEU A 101 0.64 21.13 4.86
N GLN A 102 0.35 21.72 6.01
CA GLN A 102 1.38 22.06 7.01
C GLN A 102 2.07 20.82 7.57
N ILE A 103 1.30 19.78 7.91
CA ILE A 103 1.87 18.53 8.44
C ILE A 103 2.67 17.78 7.37
N LEU A 104 2.19 17.71 6.12
CA LEU A 104 2.93 17.07 5.02
C LEU A 104 4.20 17.86 4.66
N GLU A 105 4.16 19.20 4.67
CA GLU A 105 5.37 20.03 4.46
C GLU A 105 6.39 19.82 5.58
N LYS A 106 5.94 19.74 6.84
CA LYS A 106 6.81 19.46 7.98
C LYS A 106 7.52 18.11 7.82
N TYR A 107 6.77 17.05 7.49
CA TYR A 107 7.34 15.70 7.41
C TYR A 107 7.99 15.37 6.07
N SER A 108 7.85 16.21 5.03
CA SER A 108 8.64 16.06 3.79
C SER A 108 10.15 16.25 3.99
N GLU A 109 10.57 16.80 5.14
CA GLU A 109 11.98 16.96 5.54
C GLU A 109 12.41 15.95 6.62
N HIS A 110 11.61 14.91 6.88
CA HIS A 110 11.89 13.92 7.93
C HIS A 110 13.16 13.09 7.61
N PRO A 111 14.00 12.72 8.61
CA PRO A 111 15.25 11.97 8.35
C PRO A 111 15.02 10.56 7.79
N LYS A 112 13.90 9.91 8.14
CA LYS A 112 13.51 8.61 7.58
C LYS A 112 12.93 8.80 6.17
N LYS A 113 13.57 8.16 5.19
CA LYS A 113 13.24 8.33 3.77
C LYS A 113 11.80 7.98 3.41
N PRO A 114 11.23 6.83 3.84
CA PRO A 114 9.84 6.51 3.53
C PRO A 114 8.87 7.63 3.91
N ILE A 115 9.02 8.21 5.11
CA ILE A 115 8.18 9.31 5.58
C ILE A 115 8.38 10.57 4.74
N SER A 116 9.63 10.99 4.52
CA SER A 116 9.91 12.22 3.76
C SER A 116 9.45 12.15 2.31
N GLU A 117 9.66 11.01 1.66
CA GLU A 117 9.31 10.81 0.26
C GLU A 117 7.79 10.74 0.10
N THR A 118 7.10 9.99 0.96
CA THR A 118 5.63 9.93 0.95
C THR A 118 5.00 11.29 1.21
N CYS A 119 5.45 12.03 2.23
CA CYS A 119 4.89 13.34 2.52
C CYS A 119 5.16 14.35 1.38
N TYR A 120 6.32 14.25 0.71
CA TYR A 120 6.58 15.04 -0.50
C TYR A 120 5.59 14.71 -1.62
N ILE A 121 5.37 13.42 -1.92
CA ILE A 121 4.44 12.96 -2.96
C ILE A 121 3.01 13.41 -2.64
N ALA A 122 2.52 13.14 -1.42
CA ALA A 122 1.18 13.53 -0.98
C ALA A 122 0.97 15.05 -1.06
N LYS A 123 1.97 15.84 -0.66
CA LYS A 123 1.94 17.30 -0.79
C LYS A 123 1.82 17.75 -2.24
N MET A 124 2.61 17.16 -3.14
CA MET A 124 2.54 17.45 -4.57
C MET A 124 1.19 17.04 -5.15
N ASN A 125 0.68 15.86 -4.77
CA ASN A 125 -0.61 15.36 -5.20
C ASN A 125 -1.74 16.31 -4.81
N ILE A 126 -1.80 16.77 -3.56
CA ILE A 126 -2.83 17.71 -3.10
C ILE A 126 -2.73 19.05 -3.85
N ARG A 127 -1.51 19.58 -4.03
CA ARG A 127 -1.29 20.87 -4.72
C ARG A 127 -1.70 20.81 -6.19
N GLU A 128 -1.38 19.72 -6.88
CA GLU A 128 -1.69 19.55 -8.31
C GLU A 128 -3.13 19.08 -8.56
N ARG A 129 -3.69 18.24 -7.67
CA ARG A 129 -5.09 17.79 -7.72
C ARG A 129 -6.08 18.85 -7.26
N GLY A 130 -5.64 20.05 -6.86
CA GLY A 130 -6.50 21.19 -6.52
C GLY A 130 -7.58 21.54 -7.57
N TYR A 131 -7.58 20.89 -8.73
CA TYR A 131 -8.58 21.00 -9.78
C TYR A 131 -9.16 19.67 -10.33
N LEU A 132 -8.69 18.49 -9.88
CA LEU A 132 -9.10 17.18 -10.40
C LEU A 132 -9.74 16.34 -9.28
N LYS A 133 -11.08 16.41 -9.18
CA LYS A 133 -11.88 15.62 -8.25
C LYS A 133 -11.61 14.12 -8.39
N GLY A 134 -11.43 13.43 -7.25
CA GLY A 134 -12.10 12.16 -6.93
C GLY A 134 -12.02 10.99 -7.92
N ASN A 135 -11.09 10.98 -8.87
CA ASN A 135 -10.99 9.91 -9.83
C ASN A 135 -10.22 8.75 -9.22
N MET A 136 -10.95 7.69 -8.88
CA MET A 136 -10.35 6.37 -8.72
C MET A 136 -9.66 5.99 -10.02
N SER A 137 -8.52 5.33 -9.90
CA SER A 137 -7.78 4.78 -11.04
C SER A 137 -8.62 3.70 -11.75
N LYS A 138 -8.14 3.23 -12.90
CA LYS A 138 -8.73 2.06 -13.57
C LYS A 138 -8.61 0.75 -12.75
N HIS A 139 -7.91 0.80 -11.62
CA HIS A 139 -7.71 -0.29 -10.66
C HIS A 139 -8.48 -0.05 -9.34
N ASP A 140 -9.45 0.87 -9.34
CA ASP A 140 -10.28 1.18 -8.17
C ASP A 140 -9.48 1.64 -6.93
N SER A 141 -8.36 2.32 -7.15
CA SER A 141 -7.49 2.89 -6.11
C SER A 141 -7.38 4.41 -6.20
N ARG A 142 -7.23 5.09 -5.06
CA ARG A 142 -6.78 6.48 -5.01
C ARG A 142 -5.25 6.50 -5.06
N ASP A 143 -4.71 6.67 -6.26
CA ASP A 143 -3.26 6.64 -6.45
C ASP A 143 -2.57 7.91 -5.89
N PRO A 144 -1.35 7.81 -5.34
CA PRO A 144 -0.56 8.92 -4.82
C PRO A 144 -0.10 9.94 -5.89
N ALA A 145 -0.17 9.59 -7.18
CA ALA A 145 0.05 10.52 -8.29
C ALA A 145 -0.83 10.15 -9.50
N PRO A 146 -1.25 11.10 -10.35
CA PRO A 146 -1.93 10.77 -11.60
C PRO A 146 -0.94 10.15 -12.62
N PRO A 147 -1.39 9.34 -13.58
CA PRO A 147 -0.51 8.81 -14.62
C PRO A 147 0.05 9.94 -15.50
N LEU A 148 1.31 9.79 -15.93
CA LEU A 148 1.98 10.70 -16.84
C LEU A 148 1.24 10.75 -18.20
N ASN A 149 0.95 11.94 -18.70
CA ASN A 149 0.41 12.10 -20.06
C ASN A 149 1.56 12.16 -21.09
N SER A 150 2.12 10.99 -21.43
CA SER A 150 3.22 10.89 -22.40
C SER A 150 3.21 9.55 -23.15
N ASN A 151 4.35 9.16 -23.73
CA ASN A 151 4.59 7.88 -24.39
C ASN A 151 5.49 6.96 -23.53
N PHE A 152 5.60 5.70 -23.94
CA PHE A 152 6.38 4.68 -23.25
C PHE A 152 7.86 5.06 -23.05
N GLU A 153 8.53 5.60 -24.07
CA GLU A 153 9.97 5.92 -24.00
C GLU A 153 10.24 7.01 -22.96
N ASP A 154 9.40 8.05 -22.93
CA ASP A 154 9.50 9.11 -21.94
C ASP A 154 9.18 8.61 -20.53
N ALA A 155 8.14 7.78 -20.37
CA ALA A 155 7.79 7.22 -19.09
C ALA A 155 8.91 6.31 -18.55
N LYS A 156 9.46 5.42 -19.39
CA LYS A 156 10.60 4.57 -19.02
C LYS A 156 11.81 5.40 -18.61
N ARG A 157 12.16 6.42 -19.40
CA ARG A 157 13.28 7.33 -19.08
C ARG A 157 13.08 8.01 -17.73
N ILE A 158 11.90 8.58 -17.48
CA ILE A 158 11.59 9.26 -16.20
C ILE A 158 11.61 8.28 -15.04
N LEU A 159 11.02 7.09 -15.19
CA LEU A 159 10.97 6.07 -14.15
C LEU A 159 12.38 5.70 -13.65
N LEU A 160 13.32 5.53 -14.60
CA LEU A 160 14.69 5.06 -14.34
C LEU A 160 15.69 6.17 -14.00
N ASP A 161 15.31 7.44 -14.14
CA ASP A 161 16.18 8.57 -13.82
C ASP A 161 16.12 8.91 -12.33
N SER A 162 17.13 8.47 -11.57
CA SER A 162 17.24 8.76 -10.14
C SER A 162 17.45 10.24 -9.80
N SER A 163 17.69 11.10 -10.80
CA SER A 163 17.79 12.56 -10.61
C SER A 163 16.45 13.29 -10.80
N GLU A 164 15.44 12.63 -11.38
CA GLU A 164 14.09 13.17 -11.47
C GLU A 164 13.38 13.18 -10.10
N CYS A 165 12.45 14.11 -9.92
CA CYS A 165 11.71 14.18 -8.66
C CYS A 165 10.77 12.97 -8.49
N MET A 166 10.64 12.48 -7.26
CA MET A 166 9.91 11.24 -6.96
C MET A 166 8.46 11.27 -7.47
N TYR A 167 7.79 12.42 -7.36
CA TYR A 167 6.43 12.59 -7.83
C TYR A 167 6.28 12.33 -9.35
N LYS A 168 7.19 12.84 -10.20
CA LYS A 168 7.19 12.52 -11.64
C LYS A 168 7.49 11.05 -11.92
N ARG A 169 8.38 10.44 -11.14
CA ARG A 169 8.68 9.00 -11.25
C ARG A 169 7.45 8.16 -10.93
N TYR A 170 6.65 8.56 -9.94
CA TYR A 170 5.34 7.97 -9.65
C TYR A 170 4.34 8.16 -10.80
N GLN A 171 4.27 9.35 -11.40
CA GLN A 171 3.41 9.56 -12.59
C GLN A 171 3.80 8.61 -13.74
N ALA A 172 5.10 8.43 -13.99
CA ALA A 172 5.60 7.47 -14.98
C ALA A 172 5.27 6.02 -14.60
N MET A 173 5.39 5.66 -13.32
CA MET A 173 5.03 4.35 -12.79
C MET A 173 3.55 4.01 -13.06
N PHE A 174 2.64 4.91 -12.70
CA PHE A 174 1.21 4.69 -12.92
C PHE A 174 0.84 4.68 -14.41
N PHE A 175 1.52 5.46 -15.25
CA PHE A 175 1.37 5.33 -16.70
C PHE A 175 1.78 3.94 -17.21
N LEU A 176 2.89 3.39 -16.73
CA LEU A 176 3.38 2.07 -17.14
C LEU A 176 2.50 0.92 -16.62
N ARG A 177 2.03 1.02 -15.37
CA ARG A 177 0.96 0.17 -14.84
C ARG A 177 -0.25 0.21 -15.76
N ASP A 178 -0.63 1.42 -16.17
CA ASP A 178 -1.81 1.62 -16.99
C ASP A 178 -1.65 1.10 -18.43
N LEU A 179 -0.43 1.10 -18.96
CA LEU A 179 -0.11 0.52 -20.25
C LEU A 179 -0.17 -1.02 -20.23
N GLY A 180 0.35 -1.65 -19.18
CA GLY A 180 0.21 -3.08 -18.94
C GLY A 180 0.93 -4.01 -19.94
N SER A 181 1.72 -3.45 -20.86
CA SER A 181 2.49 -4.24 -21.84
C SER A 181 3.66 -4.97 -21.17
N SER A 182 4.18 -6.01 -21.83
CA SER A 182 5.39 -6.72 -21.41
C SER A 182 6.57 -5.76 -21.23
N ASP A 183 6.76 -4.82 -22.17
CA ASP A 183 7.79 -3.77 -22.06
C ASP A 183 7.60 -2.88 -20.83
N ALA A 184 6.34 -2.58 -20.45
CA ALA A 184 6.04 -1.80 -19.25
C ALA A 184 6.36 -2.59 -17.98
N VAL A 185 6.03 -3.89 -17.93
CA VAL A 185 6.41 -4.77 -16.81
C VAL A 185 7.93 -4.83 -16.66
N HIS A 186 8.66 -4.97 -17.76
CA HIS A 186 10.12 -5.00 -17.73
C HIS A 186 10.73 -3.67 -17.30
N ALA A 187 10.16 -2.52 -17.73
CA ALA A 187 10.60 -1.21 -17.27
C ALA A 187 10.39 -1.02 -15.75
N LEU A 188 9.21 -1.40 -15.24
CA LEU A 188 8.92 -1.41 -13.81
C LEU A 188 9.87 -2.37 -13.05
N GLY A 189 10.14 -3.54 -13.62
CA GLY A 189 11.03 -4.53 -13.01
C GLY A 189 12.50 -4.08 -12.95
N GLU A 190 12.96 -3.32 -13.95
CA GLU A 190 14.28 -2.69 -13.96
C GLU A 190 14.41 -1.66 -12.82
N ALA A 191 13.36 -0.88 -12.61
CA ALA A 191 13.27 0.14 -11.55
C ALA A 191 13.29 -0.44 -10.12
N MET A 192 13.06 -1.74 -9.93
CA MET A 192 13.23 -2.42 -8.63
C MET A 192 14.70 -2.41 -8.14
N SER A 193 15.65 -1.96 -8.94
CA SER A 193 17.05 -1.76 -8.55
C SER A 193 17.32 -0.41 -7.87
N ASP A 194 16.29 0.43 -7.67
CA ASP A 194 16.40 1.74 -7.03
C ASP A 194 16.82 1.64 -5.55
N CYS A 195 17.39 2.74 -5.03
CA CYS A 195 17.82 2.83 -3.63
C CYS A 195 16.67 3.18 -2.67
N SER A 196 15.58 3.78 -3.13
CA SER A 196 14.41 4.09 -2.32
C SER A 196 13.58 2.82 -2.08
N SER A 197 13.46 2.43 -0.81
CA SER A 197 12.55 1.36 -0.39
C SER A 197 11.09 1.70 -0.69
N LEU A 198 10.70 2.96 -0.54
CA LEU A 198 9.34 3.41 -0.84
C LEU A 198 9.02 3.25 -2.34
N PHE A 199 9.96 3.60 -3.22
CA PHE A 199 9.74 3.46 -4.66
C PHE A 199 9.63 1.99 -5.09
N LYS A 200 10.46 1.10 -4.52
CA LYS A 200 10.38 -0.35 -4.78
C LYS A 200 9.10 -0.99 -4.21
N HIS A 201 8.66 -0.52 -3.04
CA HIS A 201 7.36 -0.88 -2.46
C HIS A 201 6.24 -0.54 -3.44
N GLU A 202 6.17 0.70 -3.91
CA GLU A 202 5.12 1.12 -4.83
C GLU A 202 5.13 0.33 -6.15
N ILE A 203 6.32 0.02 -6.70
CA ILE A 203 6.43 -0.84 -7.89
C ILE A 203 5.84 -2.24 -7.62
N SER A 204 6.05 -2.77 -6.41
CA SER A 204 5.50 -4.07 -6.01
C SER A 204 3.97 -4.00 -5.90
N PHE A 205 3.45 -2.94 -5.29
CA PHE A 205 2.00 -2.67 -5.20
C PHE A 205 1.36 -2.64 -6.60
N VAL A 206 1.93 -1.86 -7.53
CA VAL A 206 1.39 -1.80 -8.90
C VAL A 206 1.51 -3.13 -9.64
N PHE A 207 2.53 -3.95 -9.39
CA PHE A 207 2.59 -5.31 -9.94
C PHE A 207 1.44 -6.19 -9.41
N GLY A 208 1.10 -6.08 -8.13
CA GLY A 208 -0.07 -6.73 -7.54
C GLY A 208 -1.38 -6.28 -8.20
N GLN A 209 -1.53 -4.98 -8.47
CA GLN A 209 -2.69 -4.44 -9.19
C GLN A 209 -2.78 -4.92 -10.65
N MET A 210 -1.64 -5.05 -11.34
CA MET A 210 -1.58 -5.51 -12.73
C MET A 210 -1.87 -7.01 -12.87
N ARG A 211 -1.53 -7.81 -11.85
CA ARG A 211 -1.62 -9.28 -11.85
C ARG A 211 -0.96 -9.94 -13.06
N ASN A 212 0.07 -9.32 -13.62
CA ASN A 212 0.79 -9.85 -14.78
C ASN A 212 1.88 -10.83 -14.31
N ILE A 213 1.81 -12.08 -14.76
CA ILE A 213 2.75 -13.15 -14.37
C ILE A 213 4.21 -12.85 -14.73
N GLU A 214 4.48 -11.96 -15.68
CA GLU A 214 5.84 -11.54 -16.04
C GLU A 214 6.53 -10.75 -14.91
N SER A 215 5.78 -10.23 -13.92
CA SER A 215 6.35 -9.54 -12.76
C SER A 215 6.90 -10.49 -11.68
N ILE A 216 6.46 -11.76 -11.67
CA ILE A 216 6.78 -12.76 -10.62
C ILE A 216 8.30 -12.85 -10.37
N PRO A 217 9.19 -12.95 -11.38
CA PRO A 217 10.62 -13.07 -11.12
C PRO A 217 11.23 -11.85 -10.41
N TYR A 218 10.65 -10.66 -10.59
CA TYR A 218 11.10 -9.44 -9.91
C TYR A 218 10.64 -9.44 -8.44
N LEU A 219 9.38 -9.81 -8.19
CA LEU A 219 8.80 -9.91 -6.86
C LEU A 219 9.51 -10.96 -6.00
N ILE A 220 9.70 -12.18 -6.53
CA ILE A 220 10.40 -13.27 -5.83
C ILE A 220 11.82 -12.85 -5.45
N ARG A 221 12.56 -12.22 -6.38
CA ARG A 221 13.93 -11.77 -6.10
C ARG A 221 13.99 -10.85 -4.88
N LYS A 222 13.00 -9.97 -4.72
CA LYS A 222 12.99 -8.94 -3.70
C LYS A 222 12.44 -9.43 -2.37
N MET A 223 11.39 -10.25 -2.39
CA MET A 223 10.89 -10.95 -1.22
C MET A 223 11.98 -11.81 -0.55
N ASN A 224 12.80 -12.50 -1.37
CA ASN A 224 13.83 -13.43 -0.91
C ASN A 224 15.13 -12.75 -0.44
N ASP A 225 15.32 -11.46 -0.70
CA ASP A 225 16.52 -10.75 -0.28
C ASP A 225 16.42 -10.36 1.20
N ALA A 226 17.12 -11.08 2.06
CA ALA A 226 17.14 -10.83 3.50
C ALA A 226 17.74 -9.47 3.90
N ASN A 227 18.43 -8.77 2.99
CA ASN A 227 18.93 -7.42 3.21
C ASN A 227 17.99 -6.34 2.67
N GLU A 228 16.93 -6.73 1.96
CA GLU A 228 15.94 -5.80 1.44
C GLU A 228 15.02 -5.31 2.56
N HIS A 229 14.55 -4.08 2.44
CA HIS A 229 13.73 -3.45 3.47
C HIS A 229 12.41 -4.22 3.68
N GLY A 230 11.97 -4.38 4.93
CA GLY A 230 10.75 -5.10 5.28
C GLY A 230 9.52 -4.61 4.50
N MET A 231 9.42 -3.29 4.28
CA MET A 231 8.37 -2.68 3.46
C MET A 231 8.28 -3.26 2.03
N VAL A 232 9.42 -3.44 1.38
CA VAL A 232 9.47 -3.96 0.00
C VAL A 232 9.14 -5.44 0.00
N ARG A 233 9.67 -6.18 1.00
CA ARG A 233 9.48 -7.63 1.09
C ARG A 233 8.01 -7.99 1.30
N HIS A 234 7.29 -7.29 2.18
CA HIS A 234 5.86 -7.56 2.40
C HIS A 234 5.03 -7.23 1.18
N GLU A 235 5.28 -6.09 0.53
CA GLU A 235 4.53 -5.68 -0.65
C GLU A 235 4.76 -6.63 -1.82
N CYS A 236 5.98 -7.18 -1.93
CA CYS A 236 6.24 -8.27 -2.88
C CYS A 236 5.41 -9.52 -2.57
N ALA A 237 5.27 -9.89 -1.30
CA ALA A 237 4.47 -11.05 -0.89
C ALA A 237 2.97 -10.84 -1.18
N GLU A 238 2.43 -9.65 -0.91
CA GLU A 238 1.04 -9.34 -1.22
C GLU A 238 0.77 -9.33 -2.73
N ALA A 239 1.68 -8.74 -3.51
CA ALA A 239 1.59 -8.76 -4.96
C ALA A 239 1.63 -10.20 -5.53
N LEU A 240 2.49 -11.07 -5.00
CA LEU A 240 2.53 -12.49 -5.35
C LEU A 240 1.22 -13.20 -5.00
N GLY A 241 0.65 -12.90 -3.82
CA GLY A 241 -0.67 -13.40 -3.41
C GLY A 241 -1.79 -12.95 -4.34
N ALA A 242 -1.77 -11.69 -4.78
CA ALA A 242 -2.74 -11.11 -5.70
C ALA A 242 -2.65 -11.70 -7.12
N ILE A 243 -1.44 -12.05 -7.58
CA ILE A 243 -1.23 -12.75 -8.86
C ILE A 243 -1.75 -14.20 -8.77
N GLY A 244 -1.48 -14.89 -7.66
CA GLY A 244 -2.13 -16.16 -7.31
C GLY A 244 -1.81 -17.35 -8.23
N ASN A 245 -0.67 -17.34 -8.94
CA ASN A 245 -0.23 -18.51 -9.72
C ASN A 245 0.56 -19.51 -8.86
N GLU A 246 0.70 -20.75 -9.34
CA GLU A 246 1.36 -21.84 -8.62
C GLU A 246 2.80 -21.49 -8.18
N VAL A 247 3.59 -20.87 -9.06
CA VAL A 247 4.97 -20.46 -8.75
C VAL A 247 5.03 -19.42 -7.63
N ALA A 248 4.12 -18.44 -7.63
CA ALA A 248 4.05 -17.43 -6.57
C ALA A 248 3.74 -18.07 -5.21
N LEU A 249 2.83 -19.03 -5.19
CA LEU A 249 2.42 -19.72 -3.97
C LEU A 249 3.51 -20.62 -3.42
N GLU A 250 4.18 -21.38 -4.30
CA GLU A 250 5.34 -22.20 -3.93
C GLU A 250 6.46 -21.37 -3.30
N GLU A 251 6.62 -20.11 -3.72
CA GLU A 251 7.59 -19.21 -3.12
C GLU A 251 7.10 -18.63 -1.78
N LEU A 252 5.85 -18.16 -1.72
CA LEU A 252 5.27 -17.58 -0.51
C LEU A 252 5.36 -18.53 0.69
N VAL A 253 5.04 -19.81 0.51
CA VAL A 253 5.03 -20.80 1.61
C VAL A 253 6.41 -21.00 2.26
N LYS A 254 7.51 -20.63 1.58
CA LYS A 254 8.86 -20.69 2.14
C LYS A 254 9.09 -19.63 3.24
N HIS A 255 8.25 -18.61 3.30
CA HIS A 255 8.37 -17.47 4.22
C HIS A 255 7.34 -17.47 5.37
N ILE A 256 6.59 -18.57 5.56
CA ILE A 256 5.59 -18.69 6.64
C ILE A 256 6.21 -18.66 8.05
N GLU A 257 7.51 -18.89 8.17
CA GLU A 257 8.29 -18.77 9.42
C GLU A 257 9.42 -17.71 9.28
N ASP A 258 9.30 -16.76 8.34
CA ASP A 258 10.34 -15.73 8.16
C ASP A 258 10.53 -14.90 9.44
N PRO A 259 11.79 -14.56 9.83
CA PRO A 259 12.05 -13.75 11.01
C PRO A 259 11.55 -12.30 10.89
N CYS A 260 11.27 -11.82 9.66
CA CYS A 260 10.66 -10.52 9.44
C CYS A 260 9.14 -10.62 9.65
N ASP A 261 8.65 -10.08 10.76
CA ASP A 261 7.24 -10.19 11.17
C ASP A 261 6.27 -9.73 10.09
N ILE A 262 6.49 -8.56 9.50
CA ILE A 262 5.60 -8.01 8.45
C ILE A 262 5.54 -8.89 7.19
N LEU A 263 6.66 -9.49 6.79
CA LEU A 263 6.66 -10.43 5.66
C LEU A 263 5.89 -11.71 6.02
N ARG A 264 6.16 -12.28 7.19
CA ARG A 264 5.49 -13.50 7.66
C ARG A 264 3.98 -13.31 7.74
N GLU A 265 3.53 -12.15 8.24
CA GLU A 265 2.12 -11.77 8.31
C GLU A 265 1.51 -11.60 6.91
N SER A 266 2.19 -10.94 5.96
CA SER A 266 1.68 -10.80 4.58
C SER A 266 1.61 -12.15 3.85
N VAL A 267 2.53 -13.08 4.13
CA VAL A 267 2.47 -14.45 3.61
C VAL A 267 1.25 -15.19 4.16
N GLU A 268 0.94 -15.05 5.46
CA GLU A 268 -0.27 -15.64 6.04
C GLU A 268 -1.53 -15.12 5.33
N VAL A 269 -1.63 -13.80 5.11
CA VAL A 269 -2.76 -13.17 4.42
C VAL A 269 -2.85 -13.65 2.96
N ALA A 270 -1.74 -13.68 2.23
CA ALA A 270 -1.69 -14.11 0.84
C ALA A 270 -2.12 -15.58 0.67
N VAL A 271 -1.64 -16.48 1.54
CA VAL A 271 -2.01 -17.90 1.53
C VAL A 271 -3.48 -18.09 1.92
N ASP A 272 -3.99 -17.32 2.88
CA ASP A 272 -5.41 -17.35 3.27
C ASP A 272 -6.34 -16.95 2.12
N ILE A 273 -6.00 -15.87 1.40
CA ILE A 273 -6.73 -15.42 0.20
C ILE A 273 -6.72 -16.49 -0.88
N HIS A 274 -5.57 -17.13 -1.12
CA HIS A 274 -5.48 -18.21 -2.10
C HIS A 274 -6.34 -19.42 -1.74
N ASN A 275 -6.25 -19.88 -0.48
CA ASN A 275 -7.08 -20.98 0.02
C ASN A 275 -8.56 -20.65 -0.10
N TYR A 276 -8.95 -19.40 0.15
CA TYR A 276 -10.31 -18.93 -0.05
C TYR A 276 -10.76 -18.99 -1.52
N ILE A 277 -9.91 -18.57 -2.47
CA ILE A 277 -10.27 -18.58 -3.89
C ILE A 277 -10.38 -20.02 -4.44
N THR A 278 -9.57 -20.94 -3.90
CA THR A 278 -9.47 -22.34 -4.37
C THR A 278 -10.38 -23.32 -3.64
N SER A 279 -10.77 -23.02 -2.39
CA SER A 279 -11.86 -23.71 -1.70
C SER A 279 -13.19 -23.05 -2.05
N GLU A 280 -14.26 -23.81 -2.22
CA GLU A 280 -15.62 -23.25 -2.44
C GLU A 280 -16.20 -22.57 -1.17
N GLU A 281 -15.37 -22.01 -0.28
CA GLU A 281 -15.82 -21.33 0.94
C GLU A 281 -16.26 -19.88 0.62
N LEU A 282 -17.26 -19.35 1.35
CA LEU A 282 -18.12 -18.21 0.95
C LEU A 282 -17.91 -16.89 1.74
N GLU A 283 -16.77 -16.71 2.41
CA GLU A 283 -16.53 -15.63 3.37
C GLU A 283 -15.77 -14.35 2.92
N TYR A 284 -15.32 -14.17 1.67
CA TYR A 284 -14.91 -12.82 1.23
C TYR A 284 -16.13 -12.04 0.75
N CYS A 285 -16.42 -10.92 1.41
CA CYS A 285 -17.28 -9.89 0.85
C CYS A 285 -16.75 -9.51 -0.54
N LYS A 286 -17.62 -9.60 -1.55
CA LYS A 286 -17.31 -9.17 -2.92
C LYS A 286 -16.74 -7.75 -2.87
N CYS A 287 -15.57 -7.57 -3.47
CA CYS A 287 -14.90 -6.29 -3.65
C CYS A 287 -15.83 -5.24 -4.27
#